data_AF-A0A1H1LNP6-F1
#
_entry.id   AF-A0A1H1LNP6-F1
#
_cell.length_a   1.000
_cell.length_b   1.000
_cell.length_c   1.000
_cell.angle_alpha   90.00
_cell.angle_beta   90.00
_cell.angle_gamma   90.00
#
_symmetry.space_group_name_H-M   'P 1'
#
loop_
_entity.id
_entity.type
_entity.pdbx_description
1 polymer ?
#
loop_
_entity_poly.entity_id
_entity_poly.type
_entity_poly.pdbx_seq_one_letter_code
_entity_poly.pdbx_strand_id
1 'polypeptide(L)'
;MGKSIENNNNKNFLKQGFKGNISKHHKKYLGTEIPKGYFTKSKLSILDKIKEESNREEPKKQIVFWMKPQFKYMIAASLVFLFALTVWLQNSANNDANFELLVFSDDVLLESLLIEDSEIDDFTEATLFNEIVIKAELSEQKLDNLIFNNLILEDSLLDNYIDDELLKTIIL
;
A
#
# COMPACT_ATOMS: atom_id res chain seq x y z
N MET A 1 50.37 -16.01 -56.02
CA MET A 1 50.48 -15.20 -54.79
C MET A 1 49.99 -13.79 -55.11
N GLY A 2 48.73 -13.48 -54.79
CA GLY A 2 48.16 -12.16 -55.10
C GLY A 2 48.57 -11.15 -54.04
N LYS A 3 49.14 -10.02 -54.45
CA LYS A 3 49.58 -8.94 -53.55
C LYS A 3 48.42 -8.51 -52.64
N SER A 4 48.70 -8.44 -51.34
CA SER A 4 47.85 -7.73 -50.36
C SER A 4 47.71 -6.29 -50.84
N ILE A 5 46.48 -5.83 -51.05
CA ILE A 5 46.22 -4.43 -51.39
C ILE A 5 46.44 -3.64 -50.10
N GLU A 6 47.55 -2.90 -50.06
CA GLU A 6 47.88 -1.99 -48.97
C GLU A 6 46.79 -0.92 -48.87
N ASN A 7 45.94 -1.04 -47.86
CA ASN A 7 44.71 -0.27 -47.75
C ASN A 7 45.01 1.09 -47.10
N ASN A 8 45.56 2.02 -47.89
CA ASN A 8 45.78 3.43 -47.51
C ASN A 8 44.48 4.24 -47.35
N ASN A 9 43.32 3.57 -47.23
CA ASN A 9 42.05 4.23 -47.02
C ASN A 9 41.60 4.00 -45.58
N ASN A 10 41.42 5.10 -44.86
CA ASN A 10 40.97 5.27 -43.47
C ASN A 10 39.54 4.75 -43.19
N LYS A 11 39.12 3.68 -43.88
CA LYS A 11 37.81 3.06 -43.81
C LYS A 11 37.87 1.96 -42.76
N ASN A 12 37.48 2.32 -41.54
CA ASN A 12 37.37 1.40 -40.42
C ASN A 12 36.39 0.26 -40.78
N PHE A 13 36.81 -1.00 -40.60
CA PHE A 13 36.00 -2.20 -40.83
C PHE A 13 34.59 -2.11 -40.20
N LEU A 14 34.50 -1.48 -39.03
CA LEU A 14 33.28 -1.34 -38.24
C LEU A 14 32.39 -0.15 -38.65
N LYS A 15 32.89 0.81 -39.43
CA LYS A 15 32.14 2.04 -39.79
C LYS A 15 31.34 1.91 -41.09
N GLN A 16 31.69 0.98 -41.97
CA GLN A 16 30.87 0.66 -43.14
C GLN A 16 29.86 -0.41 -42.75
N GLY A 17 28.62 0.00 -42.46
CA GLY A 17 27.53 -0.92 -42.16
C GLY A 17 27.43 -2.06 -43.16
N PHE A 18 27.21 -3.28 -42.65
CA PHE A 18 27.26 -4.51 -43.45
C PHE A 18 26.16 -4.54 -44.52
N LYS A 19 26.54 -4.34 -45.79
CA LYS A 19 25.70 -4.62 -46.96
C LYS A 19 26.37 -5.71 -47.81
N GLY A 20 26.09 -6.99 -47.52
CA GLY A 20 26.52 -8.12 -48.35
C GLY A 20 27.03 -9.35 -47.58
N ASN A 21 27.65 -10.29 -48.31
CA ASN A 21 28.17 -11.54 -47.77
C ASN A 21 29.43 -11.31 -46.89
N ILE A 22 29.30 -11.52 -45.58
CA ILE A 22 30.33 -11.38 -44.54
C ILE A 22 31.68 -12.02 -44.93
N SER A 23 31.64 -13.21 -45.55
CA SER A 23 32.85 -13.97 -45.87
C SER A 23 33.70 -13.27 -46.94
N LYS A 24 33.04 -12.67 -47.94
CA LYS A 24 33.71 -11.88 -48.97
C LYS A 24 34.31 -10.59 -48.40
N HIS A 25 33.62 -9.95 -47.46
CA HIS A 25 34.10 -8.74 -46.79
C HIS A 25 35.31 -9.01 -45.90
N HIS A 26 35.26 -10.09 -45.11
CA HIS A 26 36.37 -10.55 -44.27
C HIS A 26 37.63 -10.84 -45.10
N LYS A 27 37.48 -11.62 -46.19
CA LYS A 27 38.60 -11.93 -47.09
C LYS A 27 39.21 -10.68 -47.73
N LYS A 28 38.38 -9.71 -48.15
CA LYS A 28 38.83 -8.48 -48.81
C LYS A 28 39.57 -7.54 -47.85
N TYR A 29 39.15 -7.43 -46.60
CA TYR A 29 39.70 -6.47 -45.64
C TYR A 29 40.83 -7.05 -44.79
N LEU A 30 40.70 -8.31 -44.35
CA LEU A 30 41.65 -8.96 -43.44
C LEU A 30 42.63 -9.89 -44.18
N GLY A 31 42.44 -10.11 -45.49
CA GLY A 31 43.31 -10.96 -46.31
C GLY A 31 43.18 -12.47 -46.02
N THR A 32 42.39 -12.86 -45.03
CA THR A 32 42.22 -14.25 -44.58
C THR A 32 40.83 -14.78 -44.91
N GLU A 33 40.76 -16.04 -45.33
CA GLU A 33 39.49 -16.75 -45.47
C GLU A 33 38.98 -17.23 -44.12
N ILE A 34 37.67 -17.16 -43.89
CA ILE A 34 37.04 -17.71 -42.68
C ILE A 34 37.17 -19.24 -42.76
N PRO A 35 37.77 -19.90 -41.75
CA PRO A 35 37.91 -21.35 -41.74
C PRO A 35 36.56 -22.07 -41.86
N LYS A 36 36.54 -23.18 -42.59
CA LYS A 36 35.34 -24.02 -42.73
C LYS A 36 34.88 -24.46 -41.34
N GLY A 37 33.63 -24.16 -41.01
CA GLY A 37 33.03 -24.56 -39.74
C GLY A 37 33.29 -23.63 -38.54
N TYR A 38 33.98 -22.50 -38.71
CA TYR A 38 34.35 -21.62 -37.58
C TYR A 38 33.15 -21.20 -36.68
N PHE A 39 31.98 -20.98 -37.27
CA PHE A 39 30.77 -20.56 -36.54
C PHE A 39 29.76 -21.69 -36.28
N THR A 40 30.05 -22.95 -36.61
CA THR A 40 29.06 -24.03 -36.48
C THR A 40 28.67 -24.27 -35.02
N LYS A 41 29.65 -24.36 -34.12
CA LYS A 41 29.42 -24.54 -32.68
C LYS A 41 28.61 -23.39 -32.07
N SER A 42 28.93 -22.15 -32.42
CA SER A 42 28.19 -20.98 -31.92
C SER A 42 26.75 -20.94 -32.45
N LYS A 43 26.54 -21.23 -33.74
CA LYS A 43 25.19 -21.29 -34.33
C LYS A 43 24.34 -22.38 -33.71
N LEU A 44 24.92 -23.57 -33.49
CA LEU A 44 24.25 -24.68 -32.80
C LEU A 44 23.92 -24.30 -31.36
N SER A 45 24.88 -23.76 -30.61
CA SER A 45 24.65 -23.33 -29.22
C SER A 45 23.61 -22.23 -29.09
N ILE A 46 23.54 -21.27 -30.03
CA ILE A 46 22.49 -20.25 -30.07
C ILE A 46 21.14 -20.89 -30.42
N LEU A 47 21.09 -21.80 -31.39
CA LEU A 47 19.86 -22.47 -31.79
C LEU A 47 19.31 -23.37 -30.68
N ASP A 48 20.17 -24.14 -30.03
CA ASP A 48 19.82 -24.99 -28.88
C ASP A 48 19.29 -24.12 -27.74
N LYS A 49 19.94 -22.98 -27.46
CA LYS A 49 19.49 -22.04 -26.44
C LYS A 49 18.15 -21.38 -26.79
N ILE A 50 17.92 -21.00 -28.05
CA ILE A 50 16.62 -20.47 -28.50
C ILE A 50 15.54 -21.54 -28.39
N LYS A 51 15.84 -22.80 -28.71
CA LYS A 51 14.90 -23.91 -28.60
C LYS A 51 14.58 -24.24 -27.14
N GLU A 52 15.57 -24.17 -26.26
CA GLU A 52 15.36 -24.28 -24.82
C GLU A 52 14.55 -23.10 -24.29
N GLU A 53 14.81 -21.88 -24.75
CA GLU A 53 14.04 -20.68 -24.39
C GLU A 53 12.62 -20.70 -24.96
N SER A 54 12.38 -21.31 -26.13
CA SER A 54 11.03 -21.49 -26.69
C SER A 54 10.25 -22.63 -26.05
N ASN A 55 10.93 -23.61 -25.46
CA ASN A 55 10.32 -24.73 -24.72
C ASN A 55 10.18 -24.42 -23.22
N ARG A 56 10.86 -23.39 -22.70
CA ARG A 56 10.51 -22.78 -21.43
C ARG A 56 9.16 -22.11 -21.65
N GLU A 57 8.14 -22.63 -20.97
CA GLU A 57 6.87 -21.94 -20.81
C GLU A 57 7.15 -20.45 -20.60
N GLU A 58 6.57 -19.58 -21.45
CA GLU A 58 6.69 -18.13 -21.30
C GLU A 58 6.59 -17.79 -19.80
N PRO A 59 7.41 -16.88 -19.25
CA PRO A 59 7.29 -16.51 -17.84
C PRO A 59 5.83 -16.18 -17.62
N LYS A 60 5.11 -17.01 -16.85
CA LYS A 60 3.66 -16.94 -16.68
C LYS A 60 3.34 -15.48 -16.45
N LYS A 61 2.80 -14.80 -17.47
CA LYS A 61 2.48 -13.38 -17.38
C LYS A 61 1.66 -13.27 -16.12
N GLN A 62 2.18 -12.59 -15.11
CA GLN A 62 1.52 -12.49 -13.81
C GLN A 62 0.20 -11.82 -14.09
N ILE A 63 -0.85 -12.63 -14.27
CA ILE A 63 -2.20 -12.14 -14.46
C ILE A 63 -2.53 -11.60 -13.08
N VAL A 64 -2.41 -10.28 -12.92
CA VAL A 64 -2.91 -9.60 -11.75
C VAL A 64 -4.37 -10.04 -11.64
N PHE A 65 -4.66 -10.87 -10.64
CA PHE A 65 -5.88 -11.68 -10.55
C PHE A 65 -7.17 -10.84 -10.74
N TRP A 66 -7.07 -9.57 -10.38
CA TRP A 66 -8.06 -8.51 -10.50
C TRP A 66 -8.50 -8.11 -11.93
N MET A 67 -7.79 -8.49 -13.00
CA MET A 67 -8.15 -8.09 -14.37
C MET A 67 -9.07 -9.08 -15.12
N LYS A 68 -9.51 -10.18 -14.48
CA LYS A 68 -10.43 -11.13 -15.14
C LYS A 68 -11.85 -10.51 -15.26
N PRO A 69 -12.51 -10.56 -16.44
CA PRO A 69 -13.81 -9.93 -16.68
C PRO A 69 -14.93 -10.35 -15.70
N GLN A 70 -14.83 -11.57 -15.18
CA GLN A 70 -15.76 -12.16 -14.22
C GLN A 70 -15.84 -11.41 -12.88
N PHE A 71 -14.78 -10.68 -12.49
CA PHE A 71 -14.77 -9.92 -11.24
C PHE A 71 -15.25 -8.47 -11.39
N LYS A 72 -15.44 -7.96 -12.60
CA LYS A 72 -15.84 -6.56 -12.83
C LYS A 72 -17.17 -6.23 -12.14
N TYR A 73 -18.15 -7.12 -12.30
CA TYR A 73 -19.47 -6.97 -11.68
C TYR A 73 -19.44 -7.30 -10.18
N MET A 74 -18.60 -8.25 -9.76
CA MET A 74 -18.44 -8.61 -8.35
C MET A 74 -17.85 -7.44 -7.54
N ILE A 75 -16.83 -6.76 -8.08
CA ILE A 75 -16.20 -5.58 -7.46
C ILE A 75 -17.19 -4.42 -7.41
N ALA A 76 -17.90 -4.14 -8.51
CA ALA A 76 -18.91 -3.09 -8.54
C ALA A 76 -20.05 -3.35 -7.54
N ALA A 77 -20.55 -4.58 -7.48
CA ALA A 77 -21.60 -4.96 -6.53
C ALA A 77 -21.10 -4.90 -5.07
N SER A 78 -19.86 -5.30 -4.80
CA SER A 78 -19.26 -5.19 -3.47
C SER A 78 -19.16 -3.72 -3.02
N LEU A 79 -18.77 -2.81 -3.90
CA LEU A 79 -18.72 -1.38 -3.59
C LEU A 79 -20.11 -0.80 -3.30
N VAL A 80 -21.10 -1.12 -4.14
CA VAL A 80 -22.49 -0.68 -3.92
C VAL A 80 -23.06 -1.27 -2.64
N PHE A 81 -22.75 -2.54 -2.34
CA PHE A 81 -23.17 -3.20 -1.11
C PHE A 81 -22.55 -2.53 0.12
N LEU A 82 -21.25 -2.23 0.09
CA LEU A 82 -20.58 -1.50 1.18
C LEU A 82 -21.17 -0.11 1.39
N PHE A 83 -21.43 0.65 0.31
CA PHE A 83 -22.08 1.96 0.40
C PHE A 83 -23.52 1.88 0.94
N ALA A 84 -24.30 0.89 0.52
CA ALA A 84 -25.64 0.68 1.04
C ALA A 84 -25.60 0.26 2.52
N LEU A 85 -24.63 -0.58 2.90
CA LEU A 85 -24.39 -1.00 4.27
C LEU A 85 -24.02 0.19 5.14
N THR A 86 -23.13 1.08 4.68
CA THR A 86 -22.72 2.27 5.46
C THR A 86 -23.86 3.26 5.65
N VAL A 87 -24.67 3.51 4.61
CA VAL A 87 -25.85 4.39 4.72
C VAL A 87 -26.90 3.78 5.64
N TRP A 88 -27.11 2.46 5.56
CA TRP A 88 -28.04 1.76 6.45
C TRP A 88 -27.55 1.75 7.91
N LEU A 89 -26.25 1.53 8.14
CA LEU A 89 -25.64 1.56 9.47
C LEU A 89 -25.74 2.95 10.10
N GLN A 90 -25.46 4.01 9.34
CA GLN A 90 -25.62 5.40 9.80
C GLN A 90 -27.09 5.72 10.13
N ASN A 91 -28.04 5.29 9.29
CA ASN A 91 -29.45 5.52 9.56
C ASN A 91 -29.98 4.71 10.76
N SER A 92 -29.40 3.53 11.03
CA SER A 92 -29.71 2.72 12.22
C SER A 92 -29.09 3.29 13.49
N ALA A 93 -27.89 3.86 13.39
CA ALA A 93 -27.17 4.47 14.52
C ALA A 93 -27.84 5.75 15.05
N ASN A 94 -28.69 6.40 14.24
CA ASN A 94 -29.47 7.57 14.68
C ASN A 94 -30.47 7.28 15.81
N ASN A 95 -30.64 6.01 16.23
CA ASN A 95 -31.54 5.61 17.32
C ASN A 95 -30.82 5.06 18.56
N ASP A 96 -29.48 5.01 18.60
CA ASP A 96 -28.76 4.47 19.75
C ASP A 96 -27.64 5.42 20.20
N ALA A 97 -27.95 6.21 21.23
CA ALA A 97 -26.99 6.97 22.04
C ALA A 97 -25.88 6.08 22.69
N ASN A 98 -25.93 4.76 22.47
CA ASN A 98 -24.93 3.80 22.93
C ASN A 98 -23.75 3.63 21.95
N PHE A 99 -23.83 4.19 20.74
CA PHE A 99 -22.69 4.18 19.81
C PHE A 99 -21.62 5.20 20.23
N GLU A 100 -22.00 6.25 20.95
CA GLU A 100 -21.08 7.29 21.44
C GLU A 100 -20.04 6.71 22.41
N LEU A 101 -20.43 5.74 23.26
CA LEU A 101 -19.54 5.04 24.18
C LEU A 101 -18.42 4.24 23.48
N LEU A 102 -18.69 3.74 22.27
CA LEU A 102 -17.68 3.02 21.47
C LEU A 102 -16.84 3.98 20.62
N VAL A 103 -17.38 5.15 20.28
CA VAL A 103 -16.71 6.23 19.52
C VAL A 103 -15.72 7.02 20.37
N PHE A 104 -15.86 7.07 21.70
CA PHE A 104 -14.90 7.76 22.59
C PHE A 104 -13.49 7.17 22.58
N SER A 105 -13.24 6.12 21.81
CA SER A 105 -11.91 5.55 21.60
C SER A 105 -11.43 5.57 20.15
N ASP A 106 -12.23 6.08 19.20
CA ASP A 106 -11.86 6.01 17.77
C ASP A 106 -10.57 6.78 17.46
N ASP A 107 -10.40 7.99 18.02
CA ASP A 107 -9.21 8.81 17.80
C ASP A 107 -7.97 8.17 18.44
N VAL A 108 -8.09 7.62 19.65
CA VAL A 108 -7.01 6.91 20.35
C VAL A 108 -6.62 5.61 19.63
N LEU A 109 -7.60 4.87 19.10
CA LEU A 109 -7.38 3.65 18.33
C LEU A 109 -6.75 3.95 16.97
N LEU A 110 -7.12 5.07 16.34
CA LEU A 110 -6.49 5.55 15.11
C LEU A 110 -5.06 6.03 15.35
N GLU A 111 -4.82 6.78 16.43
CA GLU A 111 -3.47 7.18 16.83
C GLU A 111 -2.60 5.97 17.19
N SER A 112 -3.18 4.93 17.82
CA SER A 112 -2.51 3.66 18.09
C SER A 112 -2.09 2.90 16.81
N LEU A 113 -2.76 3.14 15.68
CA LEU A 113 -2.36 2.57 14.38
C LEU A 113 -1.24 3.35 13.69
N LEU A 114 -1.01 4.60 14.11
CA LEU A 114 0.01 5.49 13.56
C LEU A 114 1.29 5.51 14.38
N ILE A 115 1.26 4.98 15.61
CA ILE A 115 2.39 4.86 16.52
C ILE A 115 3.30 3.69 16.11
N GLU A 116 4.61 3.84 16.27
CA GLU A 116 5.56 2.74 16.02
C GLU A 116 5.56 1.75 17.19
N ASP A 117 5.80 0.46 16.92
CA ASP A 117 5.78 -0.61 17.94
C ASP A 117 6.70 -0.33 19.13
N SER A 118 7.80 0.41 18.94
CA SER A 118 8.74 0.78 20.01
C SER A 118 8.24 1.88 20.94
N GLU A 119 7.21 2.62 20.54
CA GLU A 119 6.63 3.76 21.27
C GLU A 119 5.25 3.42 21.84
N ILE A 120 4.78 2.18 21.65
CA ILE A 120 3.43 1.76 22.04
C ILE A 120 3.23 1.73 23.56
N ASP A 121 4.26 1.38 24.32
CA ASP A 121 4.22 1.34 25.78
C ASP A 121 4.10 2.78 26.34
N ASP A 122 4.89 3.72 25.82
CA ASP A 122 4.85 5.12 26.22
C ASP A 122 3.51 5.79 25.83
N PHE A 123 2.99 5.48 24.63
CA PHE A 123 1.69 5.96 24.16
C PHE A 123 0.53 5.40 24.99
N THR A 124 0.55 4.10 25.30
CA THR A 124 -0.50 3.48 26.11
C THR A 124 -0.50 4.01 27.54
N GLU A 125 0.68 4.20 28.15
CA GLU A 125 0.77 4.80 29.49
C GLU A 125 0.22 6.23 29.51
N ALA A 126 0.65 7.08 28.56
CA ALA A 126 0.19 8.46 28.47
C ALA A 126 -1.32 8.56 28.17
N THR A 127 -1.83 7.69 27.30
CA THR A 127 -3.24 7.62 26.93
C THR A 127 -4.10 7.15 28.10
N LEU A 128 -3.73 6.05 28.76
CA LEU A 128 -4.48 5.53 29.92
C LEU A 128 -4.51 6.58 31.04
N PHE A 129 -3.40 7.27 31.28
CA PHE A 129 -3.33 8.31 32.29
C PHE A 129 -4.21 9.53 31.92
N ASN A 130 -4.06 10.09 30.73
CA ASN A 130 -4.76 11.31 30.36
C ASN A 130 -6.24 11.11 30.07
N GLU A 131 -6.58 10.04 29.34
CA GLU A 131 -7.94 9.82 28.87
C GLU A 131 -8.79 9.12 29.93
N ILE A 132 -8.24 8.13 30.63
CA ILE A 132 -9.02 7.35 31.60
C ILE A 132 -8.89 7.94 32.99
N VAL A 133 -7.65 8.11 33.50
CA VAL A 133 -7.44 8.51 34.89
C VAL A 133 -7.81 9.99 35.11
N ILE A 134 -7.25 10.91 34.32
CA ILE A 134 -7.53 12.34 34.49
C ILE A 134 -9.00 12.68 34.22
N LYS A 135 -9.63 12.12 33.17
CA LYS A 135 -11.05 12.40 32.91
C LYS A 135 -11.96 11.79 33.97
N ALA A 136 -11.65 10.61 34.48
CA ALA A 136 -12.39 10.03 35.60
C ALA A 136 -12.26 10.91 36.86
N GLU A 137 -11.05 11.36 37.19
CA GLU A 137 -10.80 12.28 38.32
C GLU A 137 -11.56 13.60 38.14
N LEU A 138 -11.56 14.18 36.93
CA LEU A 138 -12.31 15.40 36.62
C LEU A 138 -13.83 15.21 36.75
N SER A 139 -14.33 14.04 36.36
CA SER A 139 -15.74 13.67 36.51
C SER A 139 -16.12 13.50 37.98
N GLU A 140 -15.30 12.81 38.77
CA GLU A 140 -15.48 12.67 40.22
C GLU A 140 -15.45 14.03 40.91
N GLN A 141 -14.48 14.89 40.59
CA GLN A 141 -14.41 16.24 41.12
C GLN A 141 -15.63 17.10 40.76
N LYS A 142 -16.15 16.95 39.54
CA LYS A 142 -17.38 17.65 39.09
C LYS A 142 -18.61 17.16 39.85
N LEU A 143 -18.69 15.85 40.10
CA LEU A 143 -19.76 15.23 40.89
C LEU A 143 -19.69 15.67 42.36
N ASP A 144 -18.50 15.67 42.95
CA ASP A 144 -18.27 16.14 44.32
C ASP A 144 -18.66 17.61 44.47
N ASN A 145 -18.22 18.47 43.55
CA ASN A 145 -18.60 19.88 43.54
C ASN A 145 -20.12 20.08 43.43
N LEU A 146 -20.79 19.25 42.63
CA LEU A 146 -22.25 19.26 42.52
C LEU A 146 -22.90 18.87 43.86
N ILE A 147 -22.41 17.83 44.54
CA ILE A 147 -22.91 17.43 45.86
C ILE A 147 -22.72 18.57 46.87
N PHE A 148 -21.54 19.19 46.90
CA PHE A 148 -21.25 20.29 47.81
C PHE A 148 -22.11 21.53 47.55
N ASN A 149 -22.30 21.92 46.29
CA ASN A 149 -23.13 23.06 45.92
C ASN A 149 -24.60 22.81 46.30
N ASN A 150 -25.07 21.57 46.16
CA ASN A 150 -26.41 21.17 46.57
C ASN A 150 -26.63 21.25 48.08
N LEU A 151 -25.64 20.90 48.90
CA LEU A 151 -25.72 21.04 50.36
C LEU A 151 -25.84 22.50 50.82
N ILE A 152 -25.44 23.46 49.97
CA ILE A 152 -25.46 24.91 50.27
C ILE A 152 -26.77 25.58 49.78
N LEU A 153 -27.48 24.97 48.82
CA LEU A 153 -28.71 25.51 48.26
C LEU A 153 -29.92 25.33 49.20
N GLU A 154 -30.80 26.34 49.23
CA GLU A 154 -32.04 26.31 49.99
C GLU A 154 -33.01 25.24 49.42
N ASP A 155 -33.67 24.50 50.31
CA ASP A 155 -34.48 23.28 50.04
C ASP A 155 -35.53 23.45 48.92
N SER A 156 -35.98 24.68 48.66
CA SER A 156 -36.98 24.99 47.62
C SER A 156 -36.45 24.93 46.18
N LEU A 157 -35.14 25.01 45.96
CA LEU A 157 -34.52 24.97 44.62
C LEU A 157 -33.70 23.69 44.38
N LEU A 158 -33.58 22.86 45.43
CA LEU A 158 -32.69 21.71 45.46
C LEU A 158 -33.08 20.64 44.43
N ASP A 159 -34.35 20.23 44.38
CA ASP A 159 -34.82 19.18 43.46
C ASP A 159 -34.56 19.53 41.99
N ASN A 160 -34.91 20.76 41.57
CA ASN A 160 -34.76 21.17 40.17
C ASN A 160 -33.29 21.32 39.76
N TYR A 161 -32.42 21.77 40.68
CA TYR A 161 -31.00 21.95 40.41
C TYR A 161 -30.26 20.60 40.41
N ILE A 162 -30.58 19.69 41.34
CA ILE A 162 -30.05 18.33 41.36
C ILE A 162 -30.38 17.61 40.06
N ASP A 163 -31.64 17.62 39.63
CA ASP A 163 -32.06 16.86 38.46
C ASP A 163 -31.39 17.34 37.16
N ASP A 164 -31.35 18.65 36.89
CA ASP A 164 -30.77 19.20 35.66
C ASP A 164 -29.23 19.10 35.66
N GLU A 165 -28.58 19.36 36.79
CA GLU A 165 -27.12 19.39 36.86
C GLU A 165 -26.50 18.00 36.99
N LEU A 166 -27.19 17.03 37.63
CA LEU A 166 -26.76 15.62 37.62
C LEU A 166 -26.89 15.01 36.22
N LEU A 167 -28.03 15.25 35.53
CA LEU A 167 -28.20 14.77 34.16
C LEU A 167 -27.09 15.32 33.25
N LYS A 168 -26.77 16.62 33.37
CA LYS A 168 -25.68 17.24 32.62
C LYS A 168 -24.29 16.74 33.02
N THR A 169 -24.08 16.29 34.25
CA THR A 169 -22.77 15.83 34.73
C THR A 169 -22.51 14.36 34.40
N ILE A 170 -23.56 13.54 34.31
CA ILE A 170 -23.47 12.11 33.98
C ILE A 170 -23.49 11.87 32.46
N ILE A 171 -24.22 12.71 31.70
CA ILE A 171 -24.36 12.56 30.25
C ILE A 171 -23.24 13.30 29.47
N LEU A 172 -22.63 14.34 30.05
CA LEU A 172 -21.64 15.21 29.40
C LEU A 172 -20.33 15.31 30.18
#